data_AF-A0A926YC18-F1
#
_entry.id   AF-A0A926YC18-F1
#
_cell.length_a   1.000
_cell.length_b   1.000
_cell.length_c   1.000
_cell.angle_alpha   90.00
_cell.angle_beta   90.00
_cell.angle_gamma   90.00
#
_symmetry.space_group_name_H-M   'P 1'
#
loop_
_entity.id
_entity.type
_entity.pdbx_description
1 polymer ?
#
loop_
_entity_poly.entity_id
_entity_poly.type
_entity_poly.pdbx_seq_one_letter_code
_entity_poly.pdbx_strand_id
1 'polypeptide(L)'
;MSEHNKQDTHRSANPGDRIDESKSLEEKKQQLAVDSPDITGDHIEVPTYFIVEEADGQEKALHHVKDAEEISDVIRQARVDENGNRVW
;
A
#
# COMPACT_ATOMS: atom_id res chain seq x y z
N MET A 1 30.22 -9.86 21.08
CA MET A 1 30.63 -8.64 20.34
C MET A 1 29.42 -8.19 19.56
N SER A 2 28.77 -7.12 20.01
CA SER A 2 27.49 -6.68 19.48
C SER A 2 27.74 -5.68 18.35
N GLU A 3 27.64 -6.11 17.10
CA GLU A 3 27.56 -5.20 15.96
C GLU A 3 26.13 -4.69 15.83
N HIS A 4 25.85 -3.53 16.41
CA HIS A 4 24.66 -2.73 16.08
C HIS A 4 25.10 -1.30 15.87
N ASN A 5 25.56 -1.00 14.66
CA ASN A 5 25.59 0.37 14.15
C ASN A 5 25.29 0.34 12.64
N LYS A 6 24.05 -0.03 12.30
CA LYS A 6 23.52 0.35 10.98
C LYS A 6 23.14 1.81 11.08
N GLN A 7 24.05 2.63 10.59
CA GLN A 7 23.94 4.07 10.42
C GLN A 7 22.49 4.47 10.12
N ASP A 8 21.99 5.35 10.96
CA ASP A 8 20.76 6.12 10.75
C ASP A 8 20.98 7.05 9.56
N THR A 9 20.99 6.44 8.37
CA THR A 9 20.95 7.18 7.12
C THR A 9 19.61 7.89 7.15
N HIS A 10 19.63 9.23 7.23
CA HIS A 10 18.46 10.07 7.02
C HIS A 10 17.92 9.79 5.61
N ARG A 11 17.08 8.77 5.51
CA ARG A 11 16.41 8.37 4.27
C ARG A 11 15.20 9.27 4.13
N SER A 12 14.99 9.80 2.93
CA SER A 12 13.85 10.67 2.61
C SER A 12 12.49 9.96 2.62
N ALA A 13 12.48 8.62 2.68
CA ALA A 13 11.26 7.81 2.67
C ALA A 13 10.99 7.19 4.04
N ASN A 14 9.72 7.15 4.44
CA ASN A 14 9.33 6.51 5.69
C ASN A 14 9.66 5.00 5.62
N PRO A 15 9.99 4.35 6.75
CA PRO A 15 10.26 2.92 6.76
C PRO A 15 9.12 2.06 6.19
N GLY A 16 7.86 2.50 6.36
CA GLY A 16 6.68 1.82 5.84
C GLY A 16 6.43 2.00 4.34
N ASP A 17 7.10 2.96 3.68
CA ASP A 17 7.04 3.17 2.22
C ASP A 17 8.05 2.28 1.47
N ARG A 18 8.77 1.41 2.20
CA ARG A 18 9.78 0.54 1.61
C ARG A 18 9.11 -0.65 0.96
N ILE A 19 9.44 -0.83 -0.33
CA ILE A 19 9.03 -1.99 -1.11
C ILE A 19 9.96 -3.15 -0.80
N ASP A 20 9.36 -4.27 -0.42
CA ASP A 20 10.03 -5.56 -0.31
C ASP A 20 9.35 -6.53 -1.27
N GLU A 21 10.03 -6.83 -2.39
CA GLU A 21 9.50 -7.68 -3.45
C GLU A 21 9.46 -9.16 -3.05
N SER A 22 10.15 -9.55 -1.97
CA SER A 22 10.15 -10.94 -1.48
C SER A 22 8.88 -11.31 -0.70
N LYS A 23 8.09 -10.32 -0.27
CA LYS A 23 6.85 -10.54 0.47
C LYS A 23 5.74 -11.12 -0.40
N SER A 24 5.01 -12.06 0.18
CA SER A 24 3.78 -12.63 -0.37
C SER A 24 2.64 -11.59 -0.42
N LEU A 25 1.58 -11.91 -1.15
CA LEU A 25 0.39 -11.07 -1.21
C LEU A 25 -0.21 -10.83 0.18
N GLU A 26 -0.38 -11.90 0.97
CA GLU A 26 -0.94 -11.82 2.33
C GLU A 26 -0.10 -10.95 3.28
N GLU A 27 1.23 -11.00 3.15
CA GLU A 27 2.12 -10.12 3.92
C GLU A 27 2.01 -8.66 3.47
N LYS A 28 1.81 -8.42 2.17
CA LYS A 28 1.58 -7.06 1.64
C LYS A 28 0.24 -6.48 2.09
N LYS A 29 -0.81 -7.30 2.26
CA LYS A 29 -2.12 -6.89 2.79
C LYS A 29 -2.03 -6.30 4.20
N GLN A 30 -1.13 -6.83 5.02
CA GLN A 30 -0.96 -6.43 6.42
C GLN A 30 0.09 -5.30 6.60
N GLN A 31 0.74 -4.87 5.52
CA GLN A 31 1.82 -3.89 5.62
C GLN A 31 1.28 -2.47 5.77
N LEU A 32 1.72 -1.78 6.83
CA LEU A 32 1.38 -0.37 7.10
C LEU A 32 2.56 0.56 6.75
N ALA A 33 2.24 1.63 6.04
CA ALA A 33 3.12 2.74 5.73
C ALA A 33 3.28 3.70 6.92
N VAL A 34 2.16 3.95 7.61
CA VAL A 34 2.08 4.77 8.81
C VAL A 34 1.24 4.03 9.84
N ASP A 35 1.72 4.04 11.08
CA ASP A 35 1.06 3.47 12.25
C ASP A 35 1.46 4.36 13.45
N SER A 36 0.78 5.50 13.58
CA SER A 36 1.14 6.52 14.57
C SER A 36 0.01 7.51 14.84
N PRO A 37 -0.02 8.14 16.03
CA PRO A 37 -0.92 9.26 16.29
C PRO A 37 -0.60 10.47 15.40
N ASP A 38 -1.65 11.13 14.92
CA ASP A 38 -1.55 12.38 14.20
C ASP A 38 -1.44 13.58 15.16
N ILE A 39 -1.35 14.79 14.59
CA ILE A 39 -1.22 16.02 15.37
C ILE A 39 -2.45 16.34 16.25
N THR A 40 -3.61 15.73 15.96
CA THR A 40 -4.85 15.87 16.71
C THR A 40 -4.98 14.83 17.84
N GLY A 41 -4.11 13.80 17.83
CA GLY A 41 -4.10 12.71 18.80
C GLY A 41 -4.86 11.47 18.33
N ASP A 42 -5.40 11.48 17.11
CA ASP A 42 -6.05 10.33 16.51
C ASP A 42 -5.00 9.36 15.98
N HIS A 43 -5.16 8.06 16.25
CA HIS A 43 -4.26 7.03 15.75
C HIS A 43 -4.58 6.72 14.29
N ILE A 44 -3.65 6.98 13.37
CA ILE A 44 -3.85 6.75 11.94
C ILE A 44 -3.01 5.56 11.49
N GLU A 45 -3.69 4.62 10.84
CA GLU A 45 -3.09 3.51 10.11
C GLU A 45 -3.25 3.77 8.61
N VAL A 46 -2.14 3.75 7.87
CA VAL A 46 -2.15 3.91 6.41
C VAL A 46 -1.53 2.65 5.80
N PRO A 47 -2.26 1.89 4.96
CA PRO A 47 -1.70 0.73 4.26
C PRO A 47 -0.60 1.13 3.26
N THR A 48 0.41 0.28 3.11
CA THR A 48 1.44 0.46 2.07
C THR A 48 0.92 0.10 0.68
N TYR A 49 0.02 -0.89 0.59
CA TYR A 49 -0.52 -1.43 -0.65
C TYR A 49 -2.05 -1.36 -0.68
N PHE A 50 -2.59 -1.05 -1.86
CA PHE A 50 -4.00 -1.25 -2.20
C PHE A 50 -4.20 -2.62 -2.81
N ILE A 51 -5.19 -3.37 -2.32
CA ILE A 51 -5.53 -4.67 -2.86
C ILE A 51 -6.63 -4.49 -3.88
N VAL A 52 -6.36 -4.95 -5.10
CA VAL A 52 -7.28 -4.84 -6.23
C VAL A 52 -7.55 -6.23 -6.79
N GLU A 53 -8.82 -6.55 -6.96
CA GLU A 53 -9.27 -7.70 -7.74
C GLU A 53 -9.44 -7.29 -9.21
N GLU A 54 -8.85 -8.06 -10.11
CA GLU A 54 -8.95 -7.92 -11.56
C GLU A 54 -10.13 -8.71 -12.13
N ALA A 55 -10.46 -8.48 -13.41
CA ALA A 55 -11.62 -9.08 -14.08
C ALA A 55 -11.58 -10.61 -14.14
N ASP A 56 -10.38 -11.19 -14.07
CA ASP A 56 -10.12 -12.62 -14.09
C ASP A 56 -10.09 -13.24 -12.68
N GLY A 57 -10.38 -12.45 -11.64
CA GLY A 57 -10.37 -12.86 -10.23
C GLY A 57 -8.98 -12.90 -9.60
N GLN A 58 -7.94 -12.42 -10.28
CA GLN A 58 -6.61 -12.30 -9.67
C GLN A 58 -6.54 -11.08 -8.75
N GLU A 59 -5.91 -11.25 -7.58
CA GLU A 59 -5.63 -10.16 -6.66
C GLU A 59 -4.22 -9.61 -6.86
N LYS A 60 -4.11 -8.28 -6.93
CA LYS A 60 -2.85 -7.54 -6.99
C LYS A 60 -2.72 -6.61 -5.78
N ALA A 61 -1.49 -6.49 -5.27
CA ALA A 61 -1.12 -5.48 -4.29
C ALA A 61 -0.36 -4.34 -4.98
N LEU A 62 -1.02 -3.19 -5.12
CA LEU A 62 -0.48 -1.98 -5.75
C LEU A 62 0.09 -1.03 -4.70
N HIS A 63 1.36 -0.68 -4.80
CA HIS A 63 2.03 0.21 -3.85
C HIS A 63 1.55 1.66 -4.05
N HIS A 64 1.13 2.30 -2.96
CA HIS A 64 0.49 3.62 -3.02
C HIS A 64 1.29 4.74 -3.71
N VAL A 65 2.64 4.70 -3.64
CA VAL A 65 3.51 5.63 -4.38
C VAL A 65 3.92 5.14 -5.78
N LYS A 66 4.52 3.94 -5.87
CA LYS A 66 5.13 3.43 -7.11
C LYS A 66 4.09 3.16 -8.21
N ASP A 67 2.92 2.68 -7.82
CA ASP A 67 1.92 2.15 -8.76
C ASP A 67 0.75 3.13 -8.96
N ALA A 68 0.99 4.44 -8.74
CA ALA A 68 -0.04 5.47 -8.84
C ALA A 68 -0.75 5.53 -10.22
N GLU A 69 -0.02 5.25 -11.30
CA GLU A 69 -0.60 5.18 -12.65
C GLU A 69 -1.55 3.98 -12.79
N GLU A 70 -1.14 2.80 -12.33
CA GLU A 70 -1.96 1.58 -12.36
C GLU A 70 -3.18 1.72 -11.43
N ILE A 71 -3.02 2.34 -10.26
CA ILE A 71 -4.14 2.68 -9.38
C ILE A 71 -5.13 3.61 -10.10
N SER A 72 -4.63 4.61 -10.81
CA SER A 72 -5.47 5.50 -11.61
C SER A 72 -6.18 4.75 -12.74
N ASP A 73 -5.50 3.81 -13.42
CA ASP A 73 -6.10 2.93 -14.41
C ASP A 73 -7.22 2.07 -13.81
N VAL A 74 -6.97 1.44 -12.67
CA VAL A 74 -7.96 0.64 -11.94
C VAL A 74 -9.20 1.46 -11.61
N ILE A 75 -9.02 2.69 -11.11
CA ILE A 75 -10.12 3.60 -10.78
C ILE A 75 -10.88 4.00 -12.06
N ARG A 76 -10.18 4.30 -13.15
CA ARG A 76 -10.80 4.64 -14.45
C ARG A 76 -11.59 3.47 -15.05
N GLN A 77 -11.10 2.24 -14.86
CA GLN A 77 -11.73 1.01 -15.33
C GLN A 77 -12.86 0.54 -14.42
N ALA A 78 -12.89 0.98 -13.15
CA ALA A 78 -13.98 0.73 -12.22
C ALA A 78 -15.23 1.53 -12.60
N ARG A 79 -15.81 1.21 -13.77
CA ARG A 79 -17.17 1.61 -14.11
C ARG A 79 -18.10 0.98 -13.08
N VAL A 80 -19.06 1.76 -12.60
CA VAL A 80 -20.07 1.29 -11.67
C VAL A 80 -21.45 1.38 -12.29
N ASP A 81 -22.33 0.46 -11.93
CA ASP A 81 -23.76 0.57 -12.23
C ASP A 81 -24.44 1.61 -11.32
N GLU A 82 -25.75 1.80 -11.51
CA GLU A 82 -26.57 2.70 -10.69
C GLU A 82 -26.62 2.31 -9.19
N ASN A 83 -26.25 1.08 -8.86
CA ASN A 83 -26.21 0.56 -7.49
C ASN A 83 -24.80 0.66 -6.87
N GLY A 84 -23.82 1.20 -7.62
CA GLY A 84 -22.43 1.29 -7.17
C GLY A 84 -21.64 -0.02 -7.30
N ASN A 85 -22.19 -1.05 -7.94
CA ASN A 85 -21.48 -2.29 -8.19
C ASN A 85 -20.50 -2.09 -9.35
N ARG A 86 -19.30 -2.67 -9.23
CA ARG A 86 -18.31 -2.65 -10.31
C ARG A 86 -18.81 -3.46 -11.50
N VAL A 87 -18.79 -2.86 -12.68
CA VAL A 87 -19.16 -3.48 -13.96
C VAL A 87 -17.93 -3.55 -14.83
N TRP A 88 -17.61 -4.76 -15.30
CA TRP A 88 -16.53 -5.02 -16.26
C TRP A 88 -16.97 -4.69 -17.70
#